data_AF-A0A183UMQ5-F1
#
_entry.id   AF-A0A183UMQ5-F1
#
_cell.length_a   1.000
_cell.length_b   1.000
_cell.length_c   1.000
_cell.angle_alpha   90.00
_cell.angle_beta   90.00
_cell.angle_gamma   90.00
#
_symmetry.space_group_name_H-M   'P 1'
#
loop_
_entity.id
_entity.type
_entity.pdbx_description
1 polymer ?
#
loop_
_entity_poly.entity_id
_entity_poly.type
_entity_poly.pdbx_seq_one_letter_code
_entity_poly.pdbx_strand_id
1 'polypeptide(L)' 'MPKKAESEDDDDISITDDVRGADYYHGLIPKTDVEPLLKKEGDFLLRKTELKPGT' A
#
# COMPACT_ATOMS: atom_id res chain seq x y z
N MET A 1 8.39 -16.48 -20.88
CA MET A 1 8.34 -16.17 -19.43
C MET A 1 7.76 -14.76 -19.30
N PRO A 2 6.62 -14.53 -18.64
CA PRO A 2 6.11 -13.17 -18.48
C PRO A 2 6.98 -12.44 -17.46
N LYS A 3 7.55 -11.31 -17.89
CA LYS A 3 8.29 -10.35 -17.06
C LYS A 3 7.27 -9.69 -16.14
N LYS A 4 7.29 -10.05 -14.85
CA LYS A 4 6.51 -9.37 -13.81
C LYS A 4 7.01 -7.92 -13.81
N ALA A 5 6.12 -6.98 -14.09
CA ALA A 5 6.44 -5.56 -14.07
C ALA A 5 6.89 -5.19 -12.66
N GLU A 6 8.19 -4.98 -12.50
CA GLU A 6 8.74 -4.20 -11.41
C GLU A 6 8.35 -2.75 -11.70
N SER A 7 7.34 -2.25 -11.00
CA SER A 7 7.12 -0.82 -10.87
C SER A 7 8.18 -0.32 -9.88
N GLU A 8 9.30 0.15 -10.44
CA GLU A 8 10.33 0.92 -9.74
C GLU A 8 9.74 2.30 -9.42
N ASP A 9 9.00 2.41 -8.31
CA ASP A 9 8.44 3.66 -7.83
C ASP A 9 9.47 4.37 -6.93
N ASP A 10 9.97 5.51 -7.42
CA ASP A 10 10.86 6.52 -6.83
C ASP A 10 10.46 6.99 -5.40
N ASP A 11 9.25 6.63 -4.93
CA ASP A 11 8.68 6.90 -3.60
C ASP A 11 9.16 5.94 -2.49
N ASP A 12 10.33 5.33 -2.68
CA ASP A 12 10.88 4.26 -1.85
C ASP A 12 11.45 4.77 -0.50
N ILE A 13 11.72 6.07 -0.39
CA ILE A 13 12.51 6.65 0.71
C ILE A 13 11.74 6.71 2.04
N SER A 14 10.39 6.61 2.02
CA SER A 14 9.56 6.82 3.22
C SER A 14 9.13 5.56 3.97
N ILE A 15 9.29 4.37 3.40
CA ILE A 15 8.85 3.10 4.00
C ILE A 15 10.06 2.17 4.14
N THR A 16 10.39 1.76 5.36
CA THR A 16 11.50 0.84 5.65
C THR A 16 11.18 -0.58 5.21
N ASP A 17 12.22 -1.38 4.95
CA ASP A 17 12.09 -2.76 4.47
C ASP A 17 11.27 -3.65 5.43
N ASP A 18 11.42 -3.43 6.74
CA ASP A 18 10.66 -4.12 7.78
C ASP A 18 9.13 -3.95 7.63
N VAL A 19 8.69 -2.83 7.07
CA VAL A 19 7.27 -2.54 6.84
C VAL A 19 6.81 -3.12 5.49
N ARG A 20 7.68 -3.18 4.47
CA ARG A 20 7.33 -3.72 3.15
C ARG A 20 7.05 -5.20 3.16
N GLY A 21 7.75 -5.93 4.02
CA GLY A 21 7.53 -7.36 4.22
C GLY A 21 6.37 -7.69 5.16
N ALA A 22 5.75 -6.69 5.79
CA ALA A 22 4.72 -6.92 6.79
C ALA A 22 3.36 -7.21 6.16
N ASP A 23 2.63 -8.18 6.72
CA ASP A 23 1.30 -8.60 6.23
C ASP A 23 0.25 -7.49 6.27
N TYR A 24 0.45 -6.47 7.12
CA TYR A 24 -0.43 -5.32 7.26
C TYR A 24 -0.13 -4.18 6.27
N TYR A 25 0.92 -4.27 5.45
CA TYR A 25 1.24 -3.26 4.43
C TYR A 25 0.79 -3.73 3.05
N HIS A 26 -0.16 -3.00 2.47
CA HIS A 26 -0.79 -3.38 1.20
C HIS A 26 -0.30 -2.55 0.00
N GLY A 27 0.66 -1.65 0.19
CA GLY A 27 1.14 -0.78 -0.89
C GLY A 27 0.02 0.11 -1.43
N LEU A 28 -0.07 0.26 -2.74
CA LEU A 28 -1.02 1.16 -3.40
C LEU A 28 -2.37 0.45 -3.61
N ILE A 29 -3.26 0.54 -2.62
CA ILE A 29 -4.65 0.07 -2.73
C ILE A 29 -5.64 1.24 -2.66
N PRO A 30 -6.70 1.21 -3.49
CA PRO A 30 -7.75 2.22 -3.47
C PRO A 30 -8.66 2.01 -2.26
N LYS A 31 -9.36 3.08 -1.85
CA LYS A 31 -10.21 3.08 -0.66
C LYS A 31 -11.32 2.01 -0.71
N THR A 32 -11.85 1.72 -1.90
CA THR A 32 -12.88 0.69 -2.13
C THR A 32 -12.45 -0.70 -1.70
N ASP A 33 -11.15 -0.99 -1.79
CA ASP A 33 -10.57 -2.29 -1.44
C ASP A 33 -10.11 -2.34 0.02
N VAL A 34 -10.07 -1.20 0.73
CA VAL A 34 -9.72 -1.12 2.16
C VAL A 34 -10.88 -1.58 3.04
N GLU A 35 -12.08 -1.06 2.82
CA GLU A 35 -13.27 -1.35 3.65
C GLU A 35 -13.55 -2.86 3.82
N PRO A 36 -13.52 -3.70 2.78
CA PRO A 36 -13.76 -5.14 2.93
C PRO A 36 -12.64 -5.90 3.66
N LEU A 37 -11.45 -5.32 3.82
CA LEU A 37 -10.33 -5.91 4.58
C LEU A 37 -10.45 -5.66 6.08
N LEU A 38 -11.12 -4.57 6.50
CA LEU A 38 -11.29 -4.18 7.89
C LEU A 38 -12.65 -4.67 8.42
N LYS A 39 -12.70 -5.92 8.87
CA LYS A 39 -13.96 -6.62 9.20
C LYS A 39 -14.33 -6.52 10.67
N LYS A 40 -13.34 -6.42 11.54
CA LYS A 40 -13.49 -6.40 12.99
C LYS A 40 -13.05 -5.08 13.57
N GLU A 41 -13.60 -4.75 14.73
CA GLU A 41 -13.15 -3.61 15.50
C GLU A 41 -11.69 -3.80 15.92
N GLY A 42 -10.84 -2.84 15.58
CA GLY A 42 -9.39 -2.91 15.77
C GLY A 42 -8.59 -3.44 14.56
N ASP A 43 -9.24 -3.90 13.48
CA ASP A 43 -8.53 -4.19 12.23
C ASP A 43 -7.93 -2.89 11.66
N PHE A 44 -6.70 -2.97 11.17
CA PHE A 44 -6.01 -1.86 10.53
C PHE A 44 -5.13 -2.36 9.38
N LEU A 45 -4.79 -1.45 8.47
CA LEU A 45 -3.79 -1.68 7.43
C LEU A 45 -3.03 -0.40 7.10
N LEU A 46 -1.83 -0.55 6.56
CA LEU A 46 -1.03 0.53 5.97
C LEU A 46 -1.13 0.47 4.45
N ARG A 47 -1.28 1.64 3.82
CA ARG A 47 -1.31 1.78 2.36
C ARG A 47 -0.56 3.04 1.92
N LYS A 48 0.04 2.99 0.74
CA LYS A 48 0.46 4.18 0.01
C LYS A 48 -0.78 4.92 -0.49
N THR A 49 -0.76 6.24 -0.36
CA THR A 49 -1.81 7.12 -0.91
C THR A 49 -1.16 8.00 -1.95
N GLU A 50 -1.72 8.04 -3.16
CA GLU A 50 -1.34 9.06 -4.13
C GLU A 50 -1.84 10.42 -3.63
N LEU A 51 -0.91 11.25 -3.18
CA LEU A 51 -1.16 12.66 -2.99
C LEU A 51 -1.38 13.25 -4.39
N LYS A 52 -2.64 13.52 -4.76
CA LYS A 52 -2.91 14.41 -5.89
C LYS A 52 -2.54 15.83 -5.46
N PRO A 53 -1.47 16.44 -5.99
CA PRO A 53 -1.17 17.82 -5.66
C PRO A 53 -2.24 18.71 -6.33
N GLY A 54 -3.15 19.27 -5.54
CA GLY A 54 -4.08 20.31 -6.02
C GLY A 54 -5.55 20.17 -5.58
N THR A 55 -5.83 20.33 -4.29
CA THR A 55 -7.12 20.91 -3.85
C THR A 55 -6.84 21.90 -2.74
#